data_AF-A0A8S3FD87-F1
#
_entry.id   AF-A0A8S3FD87-F1
#
_cell.length_a   1.000
_cell.length_b   1.000
_cell.length_c   1.000
_cell.angle_alpha   90.00
_cell.angle_beta   90.00
_cell.angle_gamma   90.00
#
_symmetry.space_group_name_H-M   'P 1'
#
loop_
_entity.id
_entity.type
_entity.pdbx_description
1 polymer ?
#
loop_
_entity_poly.entity_id
_entity_poly.type
_entity_poly.pdbx_seq_one_letter_code
_entity_poly.pdbx_strand_id
1 'polypeptide(L)'
;MFDDPRTKARNFLESSSIVSELEDVLNHLVLEKPDDLHGFLANHFLGQSKQPQIVNLTFRQLIGPASESAMNIDLTIALRNRTEVRQKHKHAIAFS
;
A
#
# COMPACT_ATOMS: atom_id res chain seq x y z
N MET A 1 -17.17 17.37 20.81
CA MET A 1 -15.85 18.03 20.98
C MET A 1 -15.01 17.57 19.81
N PHE A 2 -14.76 18.44 18.82
CA PHE A 2 -13.92 18.08 17.68
C PHE A 2 -12.47 18.01 18.18
N ASP A 3 -11.84 16.85 18.10
CA ASP A 3 -10.41 16.75 18.44
C ASP A 3 -9.62 17.72 17.58
N ASP A 4 -8.73 18.48 18.21
CA ASP A 4 -7.79 19.37 17.52
C ASP A 4 -7.05 18.57 16.42
N PRO A 5 -7.17 18.98 15.14
CA PRO A 5 -6.46 18.34 14.04
C PRO A 5 -4.96 18.18 14.29
N ARG A 6 -4.34 19.09 15.05
CA ARG A 6 -2.92 19.00 15.42
C ARG A 6 -2.65 17.86 16.38
N THR A 7 -3.53 17.64 17.34
CA THR A 7 -3.42 16.52 18.29
C THR A 7 -3.60 15.18 17.56
N LYS A 8 -4.55 15.09 16.63
CA LYS A 8 -4.73 13.90 15.77
C LYS A 8 -3.51 13.63 14.90
N ALA A 9 -2.98 14.66 14.24
CA ALA A 9 -1.80 14.54 13.39
C ALA A 9 -0.57 14.11 14.21
N ARG A 10 -0.35 14.70 15.39
CA ARG A 10 0.74 14.31 16.29
C ARG A 10 0.62 12.84 16.72
N ASN A 11 -0.54 12.43 17.21
CA ASN A 11 -0.75 11.06 17.66
C ASN A 11 -0.58 10.06 16.52
N PHE A 12 -1.00 10.42 15.31
CA PHE A 12 -0.79 9.61 14.12
C PHE A 12 0.70 9.48 13.78
N LEU A 13 1.44 10.59 13.76
CA LEU A 13 2.88 10.57 13.50
C LEU A 13 3.64 9.75 14.54
N GLU A 14 3.36 9.95 15.83
CA GLU A 14 3.99 9.23 16.95
C GLU A 14 3.72 7.71 16.93
N SER A 15 2.57 7.29 16.39
CA SER A 15 2.19 5.87 16.30
C SER A 15 2.53 5.23 14.94
N SER A 16 3.11 5.98 14.01
CA SER A 16 3.45 5.52 12.66
C SER A 16 4.96 5.44 12.43
N SER A 17 5.37 4.73 11.39
CA SER A 17 6.76 4.71 10.90
C SER A 17 7.13 5.91 10.02
N ILE A 18 6.19 6.83 9.76
CA ILE A 18 6.32 7.89 8.75
C ILE A 18 7.53 8.79 8.99
N VAL A 19 7.82 9.13 10.25
CA VAL A 19 8.95 10.01 10.58
C VAL A 19 10.28 9.35 10.21
N SER A 20 10.46 8.08 10.61
CA SER A 20 11.65 7.29 10.26
C SER A 20 11.77 7.07 8.75
N GLU A 21 10.66 6.81 8.06
CA GLU A 21 10.65 6.65 6.61
C GLU A 21 11.02 7.95 5.88
N LEU A 22 10.54 9.10 6.34
CA LEU A 22 10.90 10.41 5.79
C LEU A 22 12.37 10.73 6.01
N GLU A 23 12.92 10.42 7.19
CA GLU A 23 14.35 10.59 7.48
C GLU A 23 15.21 9.77 6.51
N ASP A 24 14.87 8.50 6.28
CA ASP A 24 15.59 7.64 5.33
C ASP A 24 15.54 8.18 3.89
N VAL A 25 14.38 8.66 3.44
CA VAL A 25 14.22 9.27 2.10
C VAL A 25 15.10 10.51 1.96
N LEU A 26 15.05 11.40 2.96
CA LEU A 26 15.82 12.65 2.94
C LEU A 26 17.32 12.38 2.95
N ASN A 27 17.78 11.39 3.71
CA ASN A 27 19.17 10.98 3.73
C ASN A 27 19.64 10.47 2.36
N HIS A 28 18.85 9.62 1.69
CA HIS A 28 19.18 9.15 0.33
C HIS A 28 19.17 10.29 -0.69
N LEU A 29 18.22 11.23 -0.59
CA LEU A 29 18.14 12.38 -1.48
C LEU A 29 19.39 13.28 -1.37
N VAL A 30 19.86 13.53 -0.14
CA VAL A 30 21.09 14.30 0.11
C VAL A 30 22.34 13.57 -0.41
N LEU A 31 22.35 12.23 -0.31
CA LEU A 31 23.46 11.40 -0.77
C LEU A 31 23.52 11.32 -2.31
N GLU A 32 22.41 10.95 -2.94
CA GLU A 32 22.34 10.64 -4.37
C GLU A 32 22.18 11.89 -5.24
N LYS A 33 21.58 12.96 -4.71
CA LYS A 33 21.33 14.23 -5.41
C LYS A 33 20.75 14.01 -6.83
N PRO A 34 19.60 13.31 -6.93
CA PRO A 34 19.03 12.96 -8.23
C PRO A 34 18.63 14.22 -9.00
N ASP A 35 18.87 14.21 -10.31
CA ASP A 35 18.45 15.30 -11.22
C ASP A 35 16.91 15.39 -11.32
N ASP A 36 16.22 14.26 -11.19
CA ASP A 36 14.76 14.17 -11.10
C ASP A 36 14.30 13.79 -9.69
N LEU A 37 14.05 14.82 -8.89
CA LEU A 37 13.53 14.68 -7.53
C LEU A 37 12.18 13.95 -7.49
N HIS A 38 11.28 14.23 -8.44
CA HIS A 38 9.93 13.68 -8.42
C HIS A 38 9.95 12.19 -8.78
N GLY A 39 10.71 11.81 -9.80
CA GLY A 39 10.93 10.41 -10.16
C GLY A 39 11.62 9.63 -9.05
N PHE A 40 12.61 10.21 -8.38
CA PHE A 40 13.27 9.59 -7.23
C PHE A 40 12.29 9.28 -6.09
N LEU A 41 11.50 10.27 -5.65
CA LEU A 41 10.51 10.09 -4.59
C LEU A 41 9.43 9.07 -5.00
N ALA A 42 8.94 9.15 -6.24
CA ALA A 42 7.95 8.21 -6.75
C ALA A 42 8.48 6.77 -6.70
N ASN A 43 9.72 6.54 -7.15
CA ASN A 43 10.35 5.22 -7.11
C ASN A 43 10.57 4.73 -5.67
N HIS A 44 11.02 5.61 -4.77
CA HIS A 44 11.22 5.25 -3.37
C HIS A 44 9.91 4.75 -2.72
N PHE A 45 8.83 5.52 -2.86
CA PHE A 45 7.54 5.15 -2.28
C PHE A 45 6.84 4.01 -3.05
N LEU A 46 7.09 3.87 -4.36
CA LEU A 46 6.62 2.71 -5.14
C LEU A 46 7.19 1.41 -4.58
N GLY A 47 8.47 1.39 -4.20
CA GLY A 47 9.12 0.24 -3.57
C GLY A 47 8.54 -0.13 -2.20
N GLN A 48 7.84 0.79 -1.54
CA GLN A 48 7.16 0.55 -0.28
C GLN A 48 5.76 -0.05 -0.45
N SER A 49 5.11 0.19 -1.59
CA SER A 49 3.92 -0.56 -1.99
C SER A 49 4.33 -1.94 -2.50
N LYS A 50 3.74 -3.04 -2.00
CA LYS A 50 3.97 -4.33 -2.68
C LYS A 50 3.36 -4.22 -4.06
N GLN A 51 4.15 -4.55 -5.07
CA GLN A 51 3.66 -4.59 -6.44
C GLN A 51 2.42 -5.49 -6.52
N PRO A 52 1.34 -5.05 -7.19
CA PRO A 52 0.19 -5.90 -7.46
C PRO A 52 0.66 -7.17 -8.17
N GLN A 53 0.36 -8.33 -7.60
CA GLN A 53 0.72 -9.60 -8.22
C GLN A 53 -0.50 -10.18 -8.92
N ILE A 54 -0.37 -10.51 -10.20
CA ILE A 54 -1.34 -11.35 -10.89
C ILE A 54 -1.25 -12.73 -10.26
N VAL A 55 -2.29 -13.14 -9.54
CA VAL A 55 -2.33 -14.44 -8.86
C VAL A 55 -3.08 -15.49 -9.66
N ASN A 56 -3.97 -15.05 -10.56
CA ASN A 56 -4.63 -15.93 -11.50
C ASN A 56 -5.03 -15.16 -12.76
N LEU A 57 -4.94 -15.84 -13.89
CA LEU A 57 -5.36 -15.34 -15.19
C LEU A 57 -5.98 -16.49 -15.95
N THR A 58 -7.30 -16.45 -16.14
CA THR A 58 -8.04 -17.51 -16.83
C THR A 58 -8.62 -16.95 -18.12
N PHE A 59 -8.47 -17.71 -19.20
CA PHE A 59 -9.06 -17.39 -20.49
C PHE A 59 -10.10 -18.46 -20.84
N ARG A 60 -11.27 -18.04 -21.29
CA ARG A 60 -12.27 -18.95 -21.83
C ARG A 60 -12.83 -18.38 -23.12
N GLN A 61 -12.59 -19.07 -24.22
CA GLN A 61 -13.24 -18.75 -25.46
C GLN A 61 -14.73 -19.09 -25.36
N LEU A 62 -15.57 -18.13 -25.73
CA LEU A 62 -17.02 -18.26 -25.79
C LEU A 62 -17.41 -18.23 -27.28
N ILE A 63 -18.14 -19.26 -27.70
CA ILE A 63 -18.76 -19.28 -29.02
C ILE A 63 -20.17 -18.73 -28.84
N GLY A 64 -20.40 -17.50 -29.29
CA GLY A 64 -21.72 -16.86 -29.24
C GLY A 64 -22.70 -17.47 -30.24
N PRO A 65 -24.02 -17.27 -30.07
CA PRO A 65 -25.07 -17.83 -30.95
C PRO A 65 -25.09 -17.27 -32.39
N ALA A 66 -24.04 -16.55 -32.82
CA ALA A 66 -23.90 -15.99 -34.17
C ALA A 66 -22.51 -16.19 -34.80
N SER A 67 -21.71 -17.16 -34.33
CA SER A 67 -20.30 -17.35 -34.74
C SER A 67 -19.36 -16.20 -34.34
N GLU A 68 -19.79 -15.33 -33.43
CA GLU A 68 -18.94 -14.33 -32.82
C GLU A 68 -18.02 -15.02 -31.81
N SER A 69 -16.71 -14.97 -32.07
CA SER A 69 -15.70 -15.44 -31.13
C SER A 69 -15.52 -14.39 -30.05
N ALA A 70 -16.10 -14.64 -28.89
CA ALA A 70 -15.85 -13.86 -27.68
C ALA A 70 -14.79 -14.56 -26.82
N MET A 71 -14.06 -13.81 -26.01
CA MET A 71 -13.10 -14.34 -25.06
C MET A 71 -13.40 -13.74 -23.70
N ASN A 72 -13.71 -14.59 -22.74
CA ASN A 72 -13.80 -14.20 -21.35
C ASN A 72 -12.40 -14.25 -20.73
N ILE A 73 -12.03 -13.19 -20.01
CA ILE A 73 -10.75 -13.06 -19.32
C ILE A 73 -11.05 -12.77 -17.86
N ASP A 74 -10.72 -13.72 -16.99
CA ASP A 74 -10.81 -13.54 -15.54
C ASP A 74 -9.41 -13.23 -15.00
N LEU A 75 -9.19 -11.98 -14.58
CA LEU A 75 -7.94 -11.51 -13.97
C LEU A 75 -8.13 -11.36 -12.47
N THR A 76 -7.31 -12.05 -11.67
CA THR A 76 -7.25 -11.86 -10.21
C THR A 76 -5.91 -11.24 -9.83
N ILE A 77 -5.97 -10.09 -9.15
CA ILE A 77 -4.80 -9.35 -8.68
C ILE A 77 -4.79 -9.36 -7.15
N ALA A 78 -3.69 -9.78 -6.54
CA ALA A 78 -3.46 -9.64 -5.12
C ALA A 78 -2.76 -8.30 -4.84
N LEU A 79 -3.48 -7.40 -4.17
CA LEU A 79 -2.93 -6.19 -3.57
C LEU A 79 -2.58 -6.51 -2.12
N ARG A 80 -1.30 -6.40 -1.76
CA ARG A 80 -0.85 -6.64 -0.38
C ARG A 80 -0.27 -5.35 0.17
N ASN A 81 -0.85 -4.81 1.24
CA ASN A 81 -0.17 -3.75 1.98
C ASN A 81 0.98 -4.34 2.80
N ARG A 82 2.04 -3.54 3.01
CA ARG A 82 3.19 -3.93 3.85
C ARG A 82 2.85 -3.91 5.34
N THR A 83 1.75 -3.27 5.73
CA THR A 83 1.28 -3.17 7.11
C THR A 83 0.54 -4.44 7.55
N GLU A 84 1.27 -5.38 8.15
CA GLU A 84 0.69 -6.15 9.24
C GLU A 84 0.46 -5.18 10.40
N VAL A 85 -0.77 -4.72 10.57
CA VAL A 85 -1.17 -4.14 11.86
C VAL A 85 -1.13 -5.30 12.87
N ARG A 86 -0.02 -5.45 13.58
CA ARG A 86 0.04 -6.25 14.81
C ARG A 86 -0.78 -5.55 15.89
N GLN A 87 -2.10 -5.57 15.78
CA GLN A 87 -2.98 -5.25 16.90
C GLN A 87 -2.93 -6.41 17.90
N LYS A 88 -1.94 -6.41 18.79
CA LYS A 88 -2.03 -7.13 20.06
C LYS A 88 -2.72 -6.23 21.09
N HIS A 89 -4.04 -6.09 21.00
CA HIS A 89 -4.83 -5.62 22.15
C HIS A 89 -5.44 -6.85 22.84
N LYS A 90 -4.67 -7.47 23.75
CA LYS A 90 -5.27 -8.28 24.81
C LYS A 90 -5.67 -7.31 25.92
N HIS A 91 -6.92 -6.89 25.93
CA HIS A 91 -7.57 -6.45 27.16
C HIS A 91 -8.34 -7.64 27.70
N ALA A 92 -7.70 -8.40 28.58
CA ALA A 92 -8.41 -9.19 29.57
C ALA A 92 -8.63 -8.27 30.77
N ILE A 93 -9.74 -7.53 30.76
CA ILE A 93 -10.30 -7.00 31.99
C ILE A 93 -11.15 -8.14 32.55
N ALA A 94 -10.58 -8.91 33.48
CA ALA A 94 -11.37 -9.79 34.31
C ALA A 94 -12.02 -8.94 35.40
N PHE A 95 -13.32 -8.70 35.26
CA PHE A 95 -14.18 -8.36 36.39
C PHE A 95 -14.55 -9.66 37.09
N SER A 96 -14.15 -9.80 38.36
CA SER A 96 -14.86 -10.48 39.46
C SER A 96 -13.96 -10.41 40.69
#